data_AF-A0A7H8L2V1-F1
#
_entry.id   AF-A0A7H8L2V1-F1
#
_cell.length_a   1.000
_cell.length_b   1.000
_cell.length_c   1.000
_cell.angle_alpha   90.00
_cell.angle_beta   90.00
_cell.angle_gamma   90.00
#
_symmetry.space_group_name_H-M   'P 1'
#
loop_
_entity.id
_entity.type
_entity.pdbx_description
1 polymer ?
#
loop_
_entity_poly.entity_id
_entity_poly.type
_entity_poly.pdbx_seq_one_letter_code
_entity_poly.pdbx_strand_id
1 'polypeptide(L)'
;MWLDPDRFENLDYIVHVLFDDFCDANDPRSWLGQSLRSEEEVELMARLGTACNAVQDAVGAAARDEVHLDAPAWSAVVAAAARLAQVLVSNDHAALSELHDVGHRRPLDAGPVTSVTEGRRVGS
;
A
#
# COMPACT_ATOMS: atom_id res chain seq x y z
N MET A 1 -23.95 0.90 9.96
CA MET A 1 -23.77 0.12 8.72
C MET A 1 -22.95 -1.09 9.14
N TRP A 2 -23.57 -2.27 9.23
CA TRP A 2 -22.88 -3.52 9.55
C TRP A 2 -22.53 -4.18 8.22
N LEU A 3 -21.26 -4.52 8.03
CA LEU A 3 -20.76 -5.11 6.78
C LEU A 3 -21.10 -6.59 6.76
N ASP A 4 -21.59 -7.08 5.62
CA ASP A 4 -21.93 -8.48 5.38
C ASP A 4 -20.66 -9.36 5.47
N PRO A 5 -20.57 -10.32 6.42
CA PRO A 5 -19.39 -11.16 6.61
C PRO A 5 -19.02 -11.96 5.35
N ASP A 6 -20.02 -12.44 4.61
CA ASP A 6 -19.81 -13.24 3.39
C ASP A 6 -19.18 -12.40 2.24
N ARG A 7 -19.16 -11.07 2.38
CA ARG A 7 -18.48 -10.14 1.46
C ARG A 7 -17.12 -9.66 1.95
N PHE A 8 -16.83 -9.74 3.26
CA PHE A 8 -15.59 -9.25 3.87
C PHE A 8 -14.62 -10.37 4.26
N GLU A 9 -15.11 -11.58 4.49
CA GLU A 9 -14.32 -12.78 4.76
C GLU A 9 -14.16 -13.66 3.51
N ASN A 10 -14.51 -13.14 2.32
CA ASN A 10 -14.31 -13.81 1.06
C ASN A 10 -12.82 -13.75 0.68
N LEU A 11 -12.12 -14.86 0.90
CA LEU A 11 -10.69 -14.95 0.63
C LEU A 11 -10.41 -14.78 -0.86
N ASP A 12 -11.23 -15.36 -1.72
CA ASP A 12 -11.12 -15.22 -3.18
C ASP A 12 -11.15 -13.74 -3.62
N TYR A 13 -12.04 -12.93 -3.04
CA TYR A 13 -12.10 -11.48 -3.28
C TYR A 13 -10.85 -10.75 -2.78
N ILE A 14 -10.36 -11.05 -1.58
CA ILE A 14 -9.14 -10.43 -1.03
C ILE A 14 -7.92 -10.79 -1.88
N VAL A 15 -7.81 -12.06 -2.29
CA VAL A 15 -6.78 -12.53 -3.21
C VAL A 15 -6.89 -11.78 -4.53
N HIS A 16 -8.08 -11.65 -5.11
CA HIS A 16 -8.26 -10.90 -6.37
C HIS A 16 -7.80 -9.44 -6.25
N VAL A 17 -8.16 -8.73 -5.17
CA VAL A 17 -7.73 -7.34 -4.96
C VAL A 17 -6.22 -7.21 -4.77
N LEU A 18 -5.58 -8.15 -4.06
CA LEU A 18 -4.13 -8.17 -3.89
C LEU A 18 -3.38 -8.44 -5.19
N PHE A 19 -3.97 -9.25 -6.09
CA PHE A 19 -3.33 -9.70 -7.33
C PHE A 19 -3.69 -8.87 -8.57
N ASP A 20 -4.78 -8.12 -8.61
CA ASP A 20 -5.17 -7.32 -9.80
C ASP A 20 -5.19 -5.81 -9.55
N ASP A 21 -5.81 -5.34 -8.46
CA ASP A 21 -6.21 -3.94 -8.37
C ASP A 21 -5.16 -3.00 -7.77
N PHE A 22 -4.25 -3.51 -6.94
CA PHE A 22 -3.37 -2.63 -6.14
C PHE A 22 -1.88 -2.88 -6.26
N CYS A 23 -1.42 -4.10 -6.53
CA CYS A 23 0.01 -4.40 -6.45
C CYS A 23 0.53 -5.51 -7.37
N ASP A 24 -0.35 -6.28 -8.06
CA ASP A 24 -0.03 -7.53 -8.76
C ASP A 24 1.10 -8.34 -8.12
N ALA A 25 0.76 -9.25 -7.20
CA ALA A 25 1.76 -10.04 -6.50
C ALA A 25 2.57 -11.01 -7.41
N ASN A 26 2.20 -11.19 -8.69
CA ASN A 26 3.01 -11.89 -9.69
C ASN A 26 4.02 -10.98 -10.41
N ASP A 27 3.73 -9.68 -10.51
CA ASP A 27 4.66 -8.66 -11.04
C ASP A 27 4.70 -7.38 -10.17
N PRO A 28 5.14 -7.48 -8.90
CA PRO A 28 5.05 -6.35 -7.97
C PRO A 28 6.03 -5.22 -8.29
N ARG A 29 7.03 -5.46 -9.14
CA ARG A 29 8.03 -4.46 -9.49
C ARG A 29 7.44 -3.29 -10.27
N SER A 30 6.43 -3.55 -11.11
CA SER A 30 5.74 -2.52 -11.89
C SER A 30 4.99 -1.51 -11.00
N TRP A 31 4.69 -1.89 -9.75
CA TRP A 31 3.97 -1.09 -8.76
C TRP A 31 4.88 -0.27 -7.81
N LEU A 32 6.20 -0.36 -7.99
CA LEU A 32 7.16 0.48 -7.26
C LEU A 32 6.98 1.96 -7.62
N GLY A 33 6.83 2.80 -6.61
CA GLY A 33 6.50 4.21 -6.71
C GLY A 33 5.01 4.51 -6.90
N GLN A 34 4.16 3.49 -7.06
CA GLN A 34 2.70 3.64 -7.17
C GLN A 34 2.01 3.24 -5.87
N SER A 35 2.01 1.93 -5.58
CA SER A 35 1.42 1.35 -4.37
C SER A 35 2.48 0.79 -3.43
N LEU A 36 3.64 0.43 -3.96
CA LEU A 36 4.81 -0.01 -3.19
C LEU A 36 5.84 1.11 -3.17
N ARG A 37 6.38 1.44 -2.01
CA ARG A 37 7.34 2.52 -1.77
C ARG A 37 8.79 2.05 -1.85
N SER A 38 9.08 0.78 -1.56
CA SER A 38 10.47 0.29 -1.48
C SER A 38 10.69 -1.06 -2.17
N GLU A 39 11.95 -1.34 -2.51
CA GLU A 39 12.36 -2.64 -3.06
C GLU A 39 12.12 -3.79 -2.06
N GLU A 40 12.18 -3.53 -0.74
CA GLU A 40 11.84 -4.54 0.29
C GLU A 40 10.35 -4.92 0.20
N GLU A 41 9.46 -3.93 0.01
CA GLU A 41 8.02 -4.20 -0.16
C GLU A 41 7.73 -4.98 -1.45
N VAL A 42 8.45 -4.69 -2.55
CA VAL A 42 8.36 -5.46 -3.80
C VAL A 42 8.76 -6.92 -3.56
N GLU A 43 9.88 -7.15 -2.88
CA GLU A 43 10.35 -8.51 -2.58
C GLU A 43 9.36 -9.27 -1.70
N LEU A 44 8.83 -8.62 -0.66
CA LEU A 44 7.87 -9.23 0.25
C LEU A 44 6.52 -9.50 -0.42
N MET A 45 6.07 -8.63 -1.33
CA MET A 45 4.89 -8.85 -2.14
C MET A 45 5.06 -10.07 -3.06
N ALA A 46 6.20 -10.20 -3.73
CA ALA A 46 6.50 -11.36 -4.58
C ALA A 46 6.53 -12.68 -3.79
N ARG A 47 7.05 -12.64 -2.55
CA ARG A 47 7.06 -13.79 -1.64
C ARG A 47 5.65 -14.19 -1.22
N LEU A 48 4.78 -13.22 -0.94
CA LEU A 48 3.37 -13.47 -0.67
C LEU A 48 2.69 -14.11 -1.89
N GLY A 49 2.91 -13.56 -3.09
CA GLY A 49 2.39 -14.10 -4.34
C GLY A 49 2.80 -15.56 -4.57
N THR A 50 4.08 -15.85 -4.37
CA THR A 50 4.64 -17.22 -4.46
C THR A 50 3.98 -18.18 -3.46
N ALA A 51 3.77 -17.74 -2.21
CA ALA A 51 3.14 -18.58 -1.19
C ALA A 51 1.67 -18.89 -1.53
N CYS A 52 0.92 -17.90 -2.02
CA CYS A 52 -0.45 -18.09 -2.48
C CYS A 52 -0.53 -19.05 -3.67
N ASN A 53 0.33 -18.87 -4.68
CA ASN A 53 0.40 -19.75 -5.84
C ASN A 53 0.72 -21.19 -5.44
N ALA A 54 1.64 -21.40 -4.48
CA ALA A 54 1.95 -22.73 -3.99
C ALA A 54 0.76 -23.44 -3.33
N VAL A 55 -0.12 -22.70 -2.64
CA VAL A 55 -1.37 -23.27 -2.10
C VAL A 55 -2.32 -23.59 -3.25
N GLN A 56 -2.53 -22.66 -4.19
CA GLN A 56 -3.41 -22.86 -5.34
C GLN A 56 -2.97 -24.04 -6.22
N ASP A 57 -1.67 -24.23 -6.43
CA ASP A 57 -1.11 -25.36 -7.16
C ASP A 57 -1.37 -26.69 -6.44
N ALA A 58 -1.42 -26.68 -5.11
CA ALA A 58 -1.62 -27.87 -4.30
C ALA A 58 -3.08 -28.29 -4.19
N VAL A 59 -4.00 -27.33 -4.03
CA VAL A 59 -5.43 -27.62 -3.80
C VAL A 59 -6.35 -27.31 -4.97
N GLY A 60 -5.82 -26.63 -5.99
CA GLY A 60 -6.53 -26.13 -7.16
C GLY A 60 -7.05 -24.71 -6.95
N ALA A 61 -6.79 -23.82 -7.90
CA ALA A 61 -7.20 -22.41 -7.84
C ALA A 61 -8.72 -22.19 -7.70
N ALA A 62 -9.55 -23.15 -8.11
CA ALA A 62 -11.01 -23.10 -7.99
C ALA A 62 -11.55 -23.80 -6.72
N ALA A 63 -10.67 -24.22 -5.80
CA ALA A 63 -11.10 -24.81 -4.54
C ALA A 63 -11.81 -23.79 -3.67
N ARG A 64 -12.68 -24.26 -2.77
CA ARG A 64 -13.34 -23.37 -1.81
C ARG A 64 -12.35 -22.83 -0.79
N ASP A 65 -12.66 -21.71 -0.16
CA ASP A 65 -11.81 -21.06 0.85
C ASP A 65 -11.40 -22.01 1.97
N GLU A 66 -12.32 -22.84 2.46
CA GLU A 66 -12.02 -23.77 3.57
C GLU A 66 -10.90 -24.76 3.20
N VAL A 67 -10.83 -25.17 1.94
CA VAL A 67 -9.79 -26.06 1.43
C VAL A 67 -8.44 -25.36 1.33
N HIS A 68 -8.41 -24.08 0.99
CA HIS A 68 -7.19 -23.28 0.99
C HIS A 68 -6.66 -23.07 2.41
N LEU A 69 -7.55 -22.73 3.36
CA LEU A 69 -7.20 -22.48 4.76
C LEU A 69 -6.69 -23.75 5.47
N ASP A 70 -7.24 -24.91 5.13
CA ASP A 70 -6.82 -26.20 5.66
C ASP A 70 -5.52 -26.74 5.04
N ALA A 71 -5.02 -26.10 3.97
CA ALA A 71 -3.79 -26.53 3.32
C ALA A 71 -2.57 -26.37 4.26
N PRO A 72 -1.69 -27.38 4.40
CA PRO A 72 -0.51 -27.28 5.26
C PRO A 72 0.40 -26.08 4.94
N ALA A 73 0.44 -25.68 3.66
CA ALA A 73 1.22 -24.54 3.17
C ALA A 73 0.60 -23.17 3.53
N TRP A 74 -0.64 -23.11 4.01
CA TRP A 74 -1.32 -21.85 4.36
C TRP A 74 -0.55 -21.04 5.41
N SER A 75 0.12 -21.72 6.35
CA SER A 75 0.97 -21.07 7.35
C SER A 75 2.07 -20.19 6.73
N ALA A 76 2.59 -20.55 5.55
CA ALA A 76 3.58 -19.75 4.84
C ALA A 76 2.96 -18.47 4.23
N VAL A 77 1.72 -18.53 3.76
CA VAL A 77 0.94 -17.37 3.29
C VAL A 77 0.78 -16.38 4.43
N VAL A 78 0.32 -16.86 5.60
CA VAL A 78 0.13 -16.02 6.79
C VAL A 78 1.44 -15.37 7.23
N ALA A 79 2.55 -16.12 7.24
CA ALA A 79 3.86 -15.59 7.61
C ALA A 79 4.35 -14.51 6.64
N ALA A 80 4.20 -14.73 5.32
CA ALA A 80 4.57 -13.76 4.30
C ALA A 80 3.72 -12.48 4.40
N ALA A 81 2.40 -12.63 4.55
CA ALA A 81 1.46 -11.52 4.70
C ALA A 81 1.76 -10.69 5.96
N ALA A 82 2.00 -11.36 7.10
CA ALA A 82 2.33 -10.68 8.35
C ALA A 82 3.61 -9.85 8.24
N ARG A 83 4.65 -10.39 7.59
CA ARG A 83 5.90 -9.65 7.37
C ARG A 83 5.70 -8.46 6.44
N LEU A 84 4.99 -8.64 5.33
CA LEU A 84 4.68 -7.56 4.40
C LEU A 84 3.91 -6.43 5.10
N ALA A 85 2.85 -6.77 5.85
CA ALA A 85 2.05 -5.80 6.58
C ALA A 85 2.88 -4.98 7.58
N GLN A 86 3.81 -5.62 8.30
CA GLN A 86 4.72 -4.92 9.21
C GLN A 86 5.59 -3.88 8.49
N VAL A 87 6.13 -4.22 7.32
CA VAL A 87 6.98 -3.31 6.54
C VAL A 87 6.17 -2.15 5.97
N LEU A 88 5.00 -2.43 5.38
CA LEU A 88 4.11 -1.39 4.85
C LEU A 88 3.73 -0.36 5.94
N VAL A 89 3.28 -0.83 7.10
CA VAL A 89 2.90 0.05 8.22
C VAL A 89 4.10 0.84 8.73
N SER A 90 5.28 0.21 8.82
CA SER A 90 6.50 0.88 9.28
C SER A 90 6.92 1.99 8.31
N ASN A 91 6.86 1.73 7.01
CA ASN A 91 7.22 2.69 5.97
C ASN A 91 6.21 3.83 5.88
N ASP A 92 4.92 3.56 6.02
CA ASP A 92 3.90 4.62 6.08
C ASP A 92 4.07 5.51 7.31
N HIS A 93 4.35 4.92 8.47
CA HIS A 93 4.61 5.70 9.68
C HIS A 93 5.87 6.56 9.57
N ALA A 94 6.94 6.04 8.95
CA ALA A 94 8.15 6.81 8.67
C ALA A 94 7.86 8.00 7.72
N ALA A 95 7.14 7.75 6.62
CA ALA A 95 6.78 8.79 5.66
C ALA A 95 5.90 9.89 6.28
N LEU A 96 4.94 9.51 7.12
CA LEU A 96 4.10 10.47 7.86
C LEU A 96 4.92 11.30 8.85
N SER A 97 5.88 10.68 9.53
CA SER A 97 6.78 11.37 10.46
C SER A 97 7.66 12.38 9.74
N GLU A 98 8.24 12.02 8.60
CA GLU A 98 9.03 12.93 7.76
C GLU A 98 8.20 14.12 7.27
N LEU A 99 6.97 13.87 6.82
CA LEU A 99 6.06 14.92 6.37
C LEU A 99 5.72 15.89 7.51
N HIS A 100 5.47 15.37 8.71
CA HIS A 100 5.22 16.16 9.91
C HIS A 100 6.42 17.04 10.28
N ASP A 101 7.64 16.49 10.25
CA ASP A 101 8.87 17.25 10.52
C ASP A 101 9.12 18.36 9.49
N VAL A 102 8.85 18.09 8.21
CA VAL A 102 8.91 19.10 7.14
C VAL A 102 7.86 20.20 7.36
N GLY A 103 6.65 19.82 7.77
CA GLY A 103 5.58 20.74 8.13
C GLY A 103 5.97 21.69 9.26
N HIS A 104 6.62 21.17 10.31
CA HIS A 104 7.13 21.98 11.44
C HIS A 104 8.32 22.87 11.06
N ARG A 105 9.15 22.46 10.10
CA ARG A 105 10.27 23.29 9.61
C ARG A 105 9.85 24.41 8.67
N ARG A 106 8.60 24.45 8.19
CA ARG A 106 8.14 25.54 7.31
C ARG A 106 8.04 26.84 8.13
N PRO A 107 8.83 27.89 7.81
CA PRO A 107 8.77 29.13 8.58
C PRO A 107 7.38 29.78 8.46
N LEU A 108 6.84 30.28 9.57
CA LEU A 108 5.70 31.21 9.61
C LEU A 108 6.05 32.62 9.07
N ASP A 109 7.25 32.81 8.52
CA ASP A 109 7.69 34.06 7.89
C ASP A 109 7.19 34.17 6.44
N ALA A 110 5.87 34.25 6.29
CA ALA A 110 5.28 35.06 5.23
C ALA A 110 4.73 36.33 5.89
N GLY A 111 5.64 37.17 6.39
CA GLY A 111 5.29 38.54 6.74
C GLY A 111 4.64 39.23 5.53
N PRO A 112 3.63 40.09 5.73
CA PRO A 112 2.86 40.63 4.63
C PRO A 112 3.79 41.43 3.72
N VAL A 113 3.85 41.03 2.45
CA VAL A 113 4.48 41.84 1.40
C VAL A 113 3.66 43.11 1.32
N THR A 114 4.14 44.19 1.93
CA THR A 114 3.53 45.50 1.80
C THR A 114 3.65 45.91 0.34
N SER A 115 2.54 45.82 -0.39
CA SER A 115 2.35 46.47 -1.67
C SER A 115 2.54 47.97 -1.48
N VAL A 116 3.75 48.47 -1.73
CA VAL A 116 3.95 49.91 -1.98
C VAL A 116 3.47 50.16 -3.40
N THR A 117 2.20 50.53 -3.49
CA THR A 117 1.70 51.39 -4.56
C THR A 117 2.32 52.77 -4.39
N GLU A 118 3.19 53.18 -5.31
CA GLU A 118 3.42 54.60 -5.54
C GLU A 118 3.29 54.91 -7.03
N GLY A 119 2.14 55.47 -7.39
CA GLY A 119 1.89 56.00 -8.70
C GLY A 119 2.55 57.37 -8.86
N ARG A 120 3.11 57.63 -10.05
CA ARG A 120 3.30 58.99 -10.55
C ARG A 120 3.05 59.07 -12.06
N ARG A 121 1.81 59.43 -12.38
CA ARG A 121 1.32 60.32 -13.47
C ARG A 121 2.38 61.41 -13.83
N VAL A 122 2.62 61.90 -15.06
CA VAL A 122 1.80 62.50 -16.14
C VAL A 122 2.72 62.77 -17.35
N GLY A 123 2.19 62.64 -18.59
CA GLY A 123 2.38 63.51 -19.80
C GLY A 123 3.80 63.80 -20.33
N SER A 124 4.06 63.91 -21.63
CA SER A 124 3.22 64.26 -22.80
C SER A 124 3.87 63.69 -24.06
#